data_AF-A0A1Q8DL08-F1
#
_entry.id   AF-A0A1Q8DL08-F1
#
_cell.length_a   1.000
_cell.length_b   1.000
_cell.length_c   1.000
_cell.angle_alpha   90.00
_cell.angle_beta   90.00
_cell.angle_gamma   90.00
#
_symmetry.space_group_name_H-M   'P 1'
#
loop_
_entity.id
_entity.type
_entity.pdbx_description
1 polymer ?
#
loop_
_entity_poly.entity_id
_entity_poly.type
_entity_poly.pdbx_seq_one_letter_code
_entity_poly.pdbx_strand_id
1 'polypeptide(L)' 'MTYVCSTLDTQQQCVQWVEQTTIVDELAITRAQASDLSVAICASLVLGWIIGEIGSLMKNLLKR' A
#
# COMPACT_ATOMS: atom_id res chain seq x y z
N MET A 1 -2.24 11.23 16.32
CA MET A 1 -1.48 10.40 17.26
C MET A 1 -2.47 9.61 18.10
N THR A 2 -2.56 8.30 17.85
CA THR A 2 -3.45 7.38 18.57
C THR A 2 -2.57 6.48 19.44
N TYR A 3 -2.89 6.34 20.72
CA TYR A 3 -2.15 5.50 21.66
C TYR A 3 -2.98 4.26 21.95
N VAL A 4 -2.39 3.09 21.77
CA VAL A 4 -3.01 1.81 22.14
C VAL A 4 -2.30 1.24 23.35
N CYS A 5 -3.09 0.62 24.21
CA CYS A 5 -2.58 -0.06 25.37
C CYS A 5 -1.91 -1.37 24.97
N SER A 6 -0.63 -1.52 25.29
CA SER A 6 0.15 -2.72 25.00
C SER A 6 0.11 -3.74 26.14
N THR A 7 -0.03 -3.30 27.39
CA THR A 7 -0.12 -4.19 28.55
C THR A 7 -1.15 -3.67 29.55
N LEU A 8 -2.04 -4.58 29.98
CA LEU A 8 -3.02 -4.34 31.04
C LEU A 8 -2.54 -4.98 32.34
N ASP A 9 -2.72 -4.29 33.46
CA ASP A 9 -2.53 -4.85 34.79
C ASP A 9 -3.69 -5.82 35.13
N THR A 10 -3.50 -6.60 36.19
CA THR A 10 -4.50 -7.43 36.89
C THR A 10 -5.79 -6.68 37.25
N GLN A 11 -5.77 -5.35 37.36
CA GLN A 11 -6.95 -4.51 37.57
C GLN A 11 -7.55 -3.91 36.27
N GLN A 12 -7.16 -4.43 35.10
CA GLN A 12 -7.59 -3.95 33.78
C GLN A 12 -7.23 -2.48 33.48
N GLN A 13 -6.23 -1.94 34.18
CA GLN A 13 -5.68 -0.62 33.90
C GLN A 13 -4.48 -0.73 32.96
N CYS A 14 -4.36 0.22 32.03
CA CYS A 14 -3.28 0.22 31.05
C CYS A 14 -1.99 0.77 31.63
N VAL A 15 -0.98 -0.09 31.74
CA VAL A 15 0.33 0.22 32.32
C VAL A 15 1.30 0.73 31.26
N GLN A 16 1.19 0.23 30.03
CA GLN A 16 2.05 0.62 28.93
C GLN A 16 1.23 1.08 27.74
N TRP A 17 1.39 2.36 27.40
CA TRP A 17 0.82 2.97 26.21
C TRP A 17 1.89 3.00 25.13
N VAL A 18 1.57 2.42 23.96
CA VAL A 18 2.44 2.44 22.79
C VAL A 18 1.80 3.35 21.75
N GLU A 19 2.63 4.21 21.15
CA GLU A 19 2.19 5.08 20.08
C GLU A 19 1.89 4.23 18.83
N GLN A 20 0.66 4.29 18.34
CA GLN A 20 0.27 3.62 17.11
C GLN A 20 0.70 4.49 15.94
N THR A 21 1.92 4.29 15.47
CA THR A 21 2.37 4.88 14.21
C THR A 21 1.68 4.14 13.07
N THR A 22 0.77 4.83 12.36
CA THR A 22 0.24 4.30 11.11
C THR A 22 1.25 4.55 9.99
N ILE A 23 1.29 3.69 8.96
CA ILE A 23 2.16 3.86 7.77
C ILE A 23 1.97 5.27 7.17
N VAL A 24 0.78 5.83 7.31
CA VAL A 24 0.38 7.17 6.88
C VAL A 24 1.13 8.26 7.69
N ASP A 25 1.28 8.07 9.01
CA ASP A 25 2.05 8.97 9.88
C ASP A 25 3.56 8.85 9.63
N GLU A 26 4.07 7.65 9.36
CA GLU A 26 5.50 7.40 9.12
C GLU A 26 5.98 7.95 7.78
N LEU A 27 5.15 7.83 6.73
CA LEU A 27 5.45 8.38 5.40
C LEU A 27 5.05 9.87 5.27
N ALA A 28 4.52 10.49 6.33
CA ALA A 28 4.01 11.87 6.33
C ALA A 28 3.05 12.17 5.15
N ILE A 29 2.32 11.16 4.70
CA ILE A 29 1.33 11.27 3.61
C ILE A 29 -0.06 11.30 4.22
N THR A 30 -1.01 11.92 3.53
CA THR A 30 -2.42 11.83 3.91
C THR A 30 -3.02 10.51 3.42
N ARG A 31 -4.13 10.06 4.02
CA ARG A 31 -4.86 8.86 3.53
C ARG A 31 -5.30 9.00 2.07
N ALA A 32 -5.66 10.21 1.64
CA ALA A 32 -6.01 10.50 0.25
C ALA A 32 -4.79 10.34 -0.69
N GLN A 33 -3.62 10.81 -0.28
CA GLN A 33 -2.39 10.61 -1.05
C GLN A 33 -2.00 9.12 -1.13
N ALA A 34 -2.22 8.36 -0.06
CA ALA A 34 -1.96 6.92 -0.08
C ALA A 34 -2.87 6.18 -1.08
N SER A 35 -4.15 6.54 -1.16
CA SER A 35 -5.05 5.96 -2.17
C SER A 35 -4.62 6.32 -3.58
N ASP A 36 -4.28 7.59 -3.83
CA ASP A 36 -3.86 8.04 -5.16
C ASP A 36 -2.58 7.33 -5.61
N LEU A 37 -1.62 7.14 -4.69
CA LEU A 37 -0.38 6.40 -4.97
C LEU A 37 -0.67 4.95 -5.37
N SER A 38 -1.58 4.28 -4.64
CA SER A 38 -1.93 2.89 -4.92
C SER A 38 -2.58 2.73 -6.29
N VAL A 39 -3.45 3.66 -6.68
CA VAL A 39 -4.11 3.66 -7.98
C VAL A 39 -3.09 3.90 -9.10
N ALA A 40 -2.18 4.86 -8.92
CA ALA A 40 -1.14 5.16 -9.90
C ALA A 40 -0.21 3.96 -10.14
N ILE A 41 0.19 3.25 -9.07
CA ILE A 41 1.03 2.06 -9.16
C ILE A 41 0.30 0.96 -9.92
N CYS A 42 -0.94 0.63 -9.53
CA CYS A 42 -1.74 -0.38 -10.22
C CYS A 42 -1.93 -0.07 -11.71
N ALA A 43 -2.24 1.19 -12.05
CA ALA A 43 -2.39 1.61 -13.44
C ALA A 43 -1.11 1.41 -14.25
N SER A 44 0.05 1.76 -13.68
CA SER A 44 1.34 1.59 -14.37
C SER A 44 1.68 0.12 -14.66
N LEU A 45 1.39 -0.79 -13.72
CA LEU A 45 1.61 -2.22 -13.88
C LEU A 45 0.69 -2.80 -14.97
N VAL A 46 -0.59 -2.43 -14.95
CA VAL A 46 -1.56 -2.89 -15.96
C VAL A 46 -1.17 -2.40 -17.35
N LEU A 47 -0.79 -1.13 -17.50
CA LEU A 47 -0.32 -0.59 -18.78
C LEU A 47 0.93 -1.30 -19.28
N GLY A 48 1.91 -1.53 -18.40
CA GLY A 48 3.12 -2.28 -18.73
C GLY A 48 2.81 -3.70 -19.22
N TRP A 49 1.88 -4.39 -18.55
CA TRP A 49 1.43 -5.72 -18.95
C TRP A 49 0.75 -5.72 -20.32
N ILE A 50 -0.17 -4.78 -20.57
CA ILE A 50 -0.87 -4.64 -21.86
C ILE A 50 0.14 -4.43 -23.00
N ILE A 51 1.11 -3.54 -22.82
CA ILE A 51 2.14 -3.28 -23.85
C ILE A 51 2.98 -4.54 -24.10
N GLY A 52 3.32 -5.28 -23.03
CA GLY A 52 4.03 -6.56 -23.13
C GLY A 52 3.27 -7.59 -23.96
N GLU A 53 1.97 -7.76 -23.70
CA GLU A 53 1.10 -8.69 -24.43
C GLU A 53 0.92 -8.28 -25.90
N ILE A 54 0.71 -6.98 -26.18
CA ILE A 54 0.63 -6.49 -27.57
C ILE A 54 1.95 -6.77 -28.31
N GLY A 55 3.09 -6.54 -27.67
CA GLY A 55 4.40 -6.86 -28.24
C GLY A 55 4.59 -8.36 -28.51
N SER A 56 4.11 -9.22 -27.61
CA SER A 56 4.11 -10.68 -27.77
C SER A 56 3.25 -11.12 -28.97
N LEU A 57 2.03 -10.59 -29.06
CA LEU A 57 1.10 -10.87 -30.16
C LEU A 57 1.66 -10.44 -31.52
N MET A 58 2.24 -9.23 -31.61
CA MET A 58 2.86 -8.76 -32.86
C MET A 58 4.02 -9.65 -33.30
N LYS A 59 4.87 -10.10 -32.37
CA LYS A 59 5.98 -11.03 -32.67
C LYS A 59 5.47 -12.37 -33.20
N ASN A 60 4.33 -12.86 -32.70
CA ASN A 60 3.73 -14.10 -33.15
C ASN A 60 3.05 -13.94 -34.53
N LEU A 61 2.46 -12.79 -34.82
CA LEU A 61 1.85 -12.50 -36.13
C LEU A 61 2.90 -12.32 -37.24
N LEU A 62 4.06 -11.71 -36.94
CA LEU A 62 5.16 -11.52 -37.89
C LEU A 62 5.95 -12.80 -38.21
N LYS A 63 5.76 -13.88 -37.44
CA LYS A 63 6.40 -15.19 -37.66
C LYS A 63 5.61 -16.15 -38.54
N ARG A 64 4.36 -15.81 -38.91
CA ARG A 64 3.57 -16.52 -39.93
C ARG A 64 3.81 -15.91 -41.30
#